data_AF-A0A0E9NDE8-F1
#
_entry.id   AF-A0A0E9NDE8-F1
#
_cell.length_a   1.000
_cell.length_b   1.000
_cell.length_c   1.000
_cell.angle_alpha   90.00
_cell.angle_beta   90.00
_cell.angle_gamma   90.00
#
_symmetry.space_group_name_H-M   'P 1'
#
loop_
_entity.id
_entity.type
_entity.pdbx_description
1 polymer ?
#
loop_
_entity_poly.entity_id
_entity_poly.type
_entity_poly.pdbx_seq_one_letter_code
_entity_poly.pdbx_strand_id
1 'polypeptide(L)'
;MIESCSITLHRPSTRGIARIHSSLSESKRSPTASTARTTNTGEVLASQPLKLRKQSKSIQSRISFTCTSLNMAPHGLTESAPASASAPSSGVGSAPRGSCVKVVSDTCSYEPDHILSSYTYENARVETTDDGEFVVHPTKSAFTFKTSTEVPKTGLMIVGWGGNNGSTLTATIAANKNNVTWSTRRGLQKSNYYGSVTQSSTVKLGIDAKGRDVYAPFGRVLPMVHPNDLVLGGWDINDANIGDAMERSKVLDYDLQQKVKEELKAYKPLPSIYYPDFIAANQGERANNLKQGMDKWQHVLEIQKDIREFKEKNGLDKVFVMWSANTERYAEIIPGVNDTADNLLKSIKESHSEVAPSTVFAVACILMGVVFINGAPQNTFVPGALELAEREKVFIGGDDFKSGQTKIKSVLAQFLVDAGIKPLSIVSYNHLGNNDGYNLSAPQQFRSKEISKSSVVDDVIASNQILFNKEVGDKVDHCIVIKYVPAVGDNKVAMDEYHSELMMGGRNNIAIHTVCEDSILAAPLIIDLVVVAELFGRVQFKREGSDEWEGFHSVLSVLSYWLKAPIHRRGEEPINGLNKQRMALENLFRAFLGMGPNNEMRLESRMA
;
A
#
# COMPACT_ATOMS: atom_id res chain seq x y z
N MET A 1 35.71 45.68 0.62
CA MET A 1 36.58 45.57 -0.57
C MET A 1 36.37 44.16 -1.08
N ILE A 2 35.68 43.97 -2.21
CA ILE A 2 36.23 44.08 -3.58
C ILE A 2 37.29 42.97 -3.75
N GLU A 3 37.14 42.00 -4.66
CA GLU A 3 36.57 42.13 -6.02
C GLU A 3 35.64 40.98 -6.45
N SER A 4 34.89 41.20 -7.55
CA SER A 4 33.92 40.26 -8.13
C SER A 4 34.45 39.59 -9.40
N CYS A 5 34.19 38.29 -9.57
CA CYS A 5 34.45 37.59 -10.83
C CYS A 5 33.16 37.39 -11.64
N SER A 6 33.16 37.75 -12.93
CA SER A 6 31.97 37.72 -13.79
C SER A 6 32.19 36.82 -15.02
N ILE A 7 31.33 35.81 -15.19
CA ILE A 7 31.41 34.88 -16.33
C ILE A 7 30.77 35.55 -17.55
N THR A 8 31.53 35.63 -18.65
CA THR A 8 31.10 36.26 -19.91
C THR A 8 30.67 35.22 -20.93
N LEU A 9 29.48 35.40 -21.51
CA LEU A 9 28.94 34.54 -22.58
C LEU A 9 29.64 34.83 -23.92
N HIS A 10 29.82 33.79 -24.75
CA HIS A 10 30.25 33.92 -26.13
C HIS A 10 29.20 33.39 -27.12
N ARG A 11 28.95 34.16 -28.18
CA ARG A 11 28.12 33.79 -29.34
C ARG A 11 29.03 33.69 -30.58
N PRO A 12 28.85 32.69 -31.45
CA PRO A 12 29.22 32.77 -32.87
C PRO A 12 28.06 33.34 -33.70
N SER A 13 28.33 34.03 -34.81
CA SER A 13 27.32 34.66 -35.67
C SER A 13 27.43 34.28 -37.17
N THR A 14 26.43 33.55 -37.66
CA THR A 14 25.80 33.65 -39.00
C THR A 14 26.66 33.92 -40.26
N ARG A 15 26.67 32.97 -41.20
CA ARG A 15 26.25 33.07 -42.64
C ARG A 15 26.81 31.89 -43.46
N GLY A 16 26.12 31.30 -44.43
CA GLY A 16 24.71 31.46 -44.80
C GLY A 16 24.30 30.78 -46.13
N ILE A 17 22.99 30.73 -46.37
CA ILE A 17 22.27 30.68 -47.67
C ILE A 17 22.59 29.54 -48.67
N ALA A 18 21.63 28.63 -48.81
CA ALA A 18 21.14 28.17 -50.12
C ALA A 18 19.64 27.80 -50.02
N ARG A 19 18.84 28.10 -51.04
CA ARG A 19 17.43 27.66 -51.20
C ARG A 19 17.27 26.99 -52.56
N ILE A 20 16.54 25.88 -52.61
CA ILE A 20 15.88 25.39 -53.83
C ILE A 20 14.42 25.04 -53.44
N HIS A 21 13.49 25.19 -54.38
CA HIS A 21 12.04 25.04 -54.22
C HIS A 21 11.47 24.32 -55.44
N SER A 22 10.17 23.95 -55.41
CA SER A 22 9.36 23.41 -56.52
C SER A 22 9.66 21.95 -56.93
N SER A 23 8.70 21.14 -57.42
CA SER A 23 7.21 21.24 -57.38
C SER A 23 6.52 19.94 -57.85
N LEU A 24 5.27 19.77 -57.42
CA LEU A 24 4.12 19.17 -58.15
C LEU A 24 4.35 18.12 -59.25
N SER A 25 3.71 16.95 -59.10
CA SER A 25 2.72 16.47 -60.08
C SER A 25 1.80 15.38 -59.51
N GLU A 26 0.51 15.45 -59.82
CA GLU A 26 -0.41 14.31 -59.65
C GLU A 26 -0.26 13.33 -60.83
N SER A 27 -0.63 12.05 -60.63
CA SER A 27 -1.50 11.40 -61.62
C SER A 27 -2.31 10.24 -61.00
N LYS A 28 -3.43 9.91 -61.64
CA LYS A 28 -4.39 8.88 -61.23
C LYS A 28 -4.30 7.70 -62.20
N ARG A 29 -4.43 6.46 -61.70
CA ARG A 29 -5.43 5.47 -62.18
C ARG A 29 -5.39 4.16 -61.40
N SER A 30 -6.49 3.42 -61.47
CA SER A 30 -6.75 2.15 -60.80
C SER A 30 -7.05 1.06 -61.88
N PRO A 31 -7.61 -0.14 -61.59
CA PRO A 31 -6.92 -1.38 -61.93
C PRO A 31 -7.57 -2.20 -63.05
N THR A 32 -6.85 -3.22 -63.52
CA THR A 32 -7.39 -4.31 -64.36
C THR A 32 -6.94 -5.68 -63.85
N ALA A 33 -7.73 -6.71 -64.10
CA ALA A 33 -7.59 -8.03 -63.48
C ALA A 33 -7.32 -9.15 -64.52
N SER A 34 -7.26 -10.38 -64.01
CA SER A 34 -7.75 -11.64 -64.61
C SER A 34 -6.74 -12.72 -65.07
N THR A 35 -6.89 -13.88 -64.42
CA THR A 35 -6.95 -15.23 -65.00
C THR A 35 -5.81 -15.83 -65.85
N ALA A 36 -5.02 -16.68 -65.18
CA ALA A 36 -5.16 -18.17 -65.22
C ALA A 36 -4.30 -19.05 -66.17
N ARG A 37 -4.04 -20.28 -65.62
CA ARG A 37 -3.91 -21.61 -66.27
C ARG A 37 -2.61 -22.02 -67.01
N THR A 38 -1.89 -22.95 -66.37
CA THR A 38 -1.48 -24.33 -66.84
C THR A 38 -0.67 -24.49 -68.16
N THR A 39 0.27 -25.44 -68.34
CA THR A 39 0.54 -26.75 -67.68
C THR A 39 1.93 -27.32 -68.05
N ASN A 40 2.45 -28.28 -67.25
CA ASN A 40 3.45 -29.33 -67.62
C ASN A 40 4.90 -28.87 -67.97
N THR A 41 5.97 -29.71 -67.94
CA THR A 41 6.08 -31.19 -67.83
C THR A 41 7.41 -31.64 -67.15
N GLY A 42 7.36 -32.69 -66.32
CA GLY A 42 8.48 -33.60 -65.96
C GLY A 42 9.67 -33.09 -65.13
N GLU A 43 10.60 -33.90 -64.59
CA GLU A 43 10.76 -35.37 -64.34
C GLU A 43 12.19 -35.58 -63.74
N VAL A 44 12.61 -36.53 -62.87
CA VAL A 44 12.03 -37.67 -62.11
C VAL A 44 12.78 -37.82 -60.74
N LEU A 45 12.54 -38.90 -59.96
CA LEU A 45 13.25 -39.42 -58.75
C LEU A 45 13.12 -38.59 -57.43
N ALA A 46 12.96 -39.13 -56.22
CA ALA A 46 12.63 -40.41 -55.56
C ALA A 46 12.85 -40.10 -54.03
N SER A 47 12.26 -40.73 -53.01
CA SER A 47 11.48 -41.98 -52.86
C SER A 47 10.25 -41.80 -51.94
N GLN A 48 9.45 -42.85 -51.70
CA GLN A 48 8.09 -42.76 -51.11
C GLN A 48 7.98 -43.12 -49.62
N PRO A 49 7.05 -42.48 -48.88
CA PRO A 49 6.36 -43.01 -47.69
C PRO A 49 4.91 -43.43 -48.01
N LEU A 50 4.35 -44.45 -47.32
CA LEU A 50 2.96 -44.96 -47.42
C LEU A 50 2.76 -46.02 -46.27
N LYS A 51 1.61 -46.31 -45.63
CA LYS A 51 0.16 -46.10 -45.87
C LYS A 51 -0.61 -45.86 -44.55
N LEU A 52 -1.77 -45.20 -44.61
CA LEU A 52 -2.79 -45.21 -43.55
C LEU A 52 -4.20 -44.95 -44.14
N ARG A 53 -5.18 -45.85 -43.88
CA ARG A 53 -6.66 -45.86 -44.14
C ARG A 53 -7.12 -47.29 -44.54
N LYS A 54 -8.39 -47.74 -44.37
CA LYS A 54 -9.68 -47.03 -44.17
C LYS A 54 -10.78 -48.00 -43.62
N GLN A 55 -11.73 -47.49 -42.78
CA GLN A 55 -13.15 -47.92 -42.62
C GLN A 55 -13.47 -49.37 -42.11
N SER A 56 -14.62 -49.71 -41.49
CA SER A 56 -15.70 -48.94 -40.79
C SER A 56 -16.74 -49.88 -40.11
N LYS A 57 -17.59 -49.33 -39.20
CA LYS A 57 -18.84 -49.91 -38.59
C LYS A 57 -18.62 -50.97 -37.48
N SER A 58 -19.52 -51.19 -36.50
CA SER A 58 -20.55 -50.35 -35.83
C SER A 58 -21.27 -51.13 -34.70
N ILE A 59 -21.60 -50.48 -33.55
CA ILE A 59 -22.92 -50.45 -32.83
C ILE A 59 -22.79 -50.22 -31.30
N GLN A 60 -23.87 -49.67 -30.73
CA GLN A 60 -24.17 -49.26 -29.34
C GLN A 60 -23.85 -50.28 -28.23
N SER A 61 -23.63 -49.78 -27.00
CA SER A 61 -24.47 -50.12 -25.82
C SER A 61 -24.23 -49.14 -24.64
N ARG A 62 -24.91 -49.34 -23.50
CA ARG A 62 -25.22 -48.30 -22.48
C ARG A 62 -24.26 -48.25 -21.28
N ILE A 63 -24.27 -47.11 -20.60
CA ILE A 63 -23.72 -46.91 -19.25
C ILE A 63 -24.67 -47.50 -18.20
N SER A 64 -24.12 -48.16 -17.17
CA SER A 64 -24.75 -48.34 -15.86
C SER A 64 -23.70 -48.58 -14.79
N PHE A 65 -23.67 -47.76 -13.74
CA PHE A 65 -22.93 -48.03 -12.51
C PHE A 65 -23.91 -48.34 -11.38
N THR A 66 -23.75 -49.49 -10.74
CA THR A 66 -24.55 -49.94 -9.60
C THR A 66 -23.90 -49.57 -8.27
N CYS A 67 -24.73 -49.26 -7.27
CA CYS A 67 -24.29 -49.01 -5.90
C CYS A 67 -24.48 -50.28 -5.07
N THR A 68 -23.45 -50.70 -4.33
CA THR A 68 -23.57 -51.74 -3.30
C THR A 68 -22.70 -51.41 -2.10
N SER A 69 -23.30 -51.36 -0.91
CA SER A 69 -22.64 -51.23 0.38
C SER A 69 -22.11 -52.56 0.90
N LEU A 70 -21.00 -52.57 1.64
CA LEU A 70 -20.61 -53.70 2.49
C LEU A 70 -19.83 -53.22 3.73
N ASN A 71 -20.41 -53.42 4.91
CA ASN A 71 -19.70 -53.35 6.19
C ASN A 71 -18.92 -54.66 6.40
N MET A 72 -17.70 -54.58 6.94
CA MET A 72 -17.02 -55.67 7.66
C MET A 72 -15.93 -55.08 8.56
N ALA A 73 -15.84 -55.59 9.79
CA ALA A 73 -14.82 -55.33 10.80
C ALA A 73 -14.83 -56.52 11.79
N PRO A 74 -13.89 -56.67 12.75
CA PRO A 74 -12.69 -55.85 13.03
C PRO A 74 -11.39 -56.69 13.15
N HIS A 75 -10.25 -56.00 13.25
CA HIS A 75 -9.12 -56.42 14.09
C HIS A 75 -8.44 -55.17 14.67
N GLY A 76 -7.75 -55.30 15.81
CA GLY A 76 -7.22 -54.18 16.59
C GLY A 76 -5.82 -54.45 17.15
N LEU A 77 -5.50 -53.81 18.28
CA LEU A 77 -4.16 -53.58 18.85
C LEU A 77 -3.38 -52.49 18.08
N THR A 78 -2.69 -51.53 18.70
CA THR A 78 -2.49 -51.27 20.15
C THR A 78 -2.30 -49.76 20.43
N GLU A 79 -2.57 -49.38 21.69
CA GLU A 79 -2.05 -48.23 22.46
C GLU A 79 -1.50 -46.97 21.75
N SER A 80 -2.06 -45.81 22.10
CA SER A 80 -1.37 -44.52 22.07
C SER A 80 -1.76 -43.65 23.27
N ALA A 81 -0.82 -42.85 23.78
CA ALA A 81 -0.98 -42.06 25.00
C ALA A 81 -1.86 -40.81 24.78
N PRO A 82 -2.55 -40.29 25.84
CA PRO A 82 -3.45 -39.16 25.69
C PRO A 82 -2.70 -37.85 25.41
N ALA A 83 -2.69 -37.42 24.15
CA ALA A 83 -2.27 -36.08 23.78
C ALA A 83 -3.29 -35.05 24.31
N SER A 84 -2.89 -34.24 25.29
CA SER A 84 -3.71 -33.20 25.93
C SER A 84 -3.87 -31.96 25.04
N ALA A 85 -4.49 -32.15 23.87
CA ALA A 85 -4.86 -31.08 22.96
C ALA A 85 -6.00 -30.23 23.56
N SER A 86 -5.63 -29.20 24.32
CA SER A 86 -6.54 -28.19 24.85
C SER A 86 -7.08 -27.34 23.69
N ALA A 87 -8.26 -27.70 23.20
CA ALA A 87 -9.00 -26.87 22.24
C ALA A 87 -9.28 -25.49 22.86
N PRO A 88 -8.99 -24.37 22.18
CA PRO A 88 -9.34 -23.05 22.66
C PRO A 88 -10.88 -22.94 22.72
N SER A 89 -11.41 -22.64 23.91
CA SER A 89 -12.84 -22.67 24.16
C SER A 89 -13.60 -21.61 23.36
N SER A 90 -14.69 -22.02 22.73
CA SER A 90 -15.62 -21.14 22.02
C SER A 90 -16.50 -20.35 23.00
N GLY A 91 -15.89 -19.42 23.74
CA GLY A 91 -16.58 -18.49 24.63
C GLY A 91 -17.03 -17.22 23.90
N VAL A 92 -18.23 -16.73 24.23
CA VAL A 92 -18.64 -15.37 23.85
C VAL A 92 -17.86 -14.38 24.72
N GLY A 93 -16.94 -13.64 24.11
CA GLY A 93 -16.14 -12.63 24.79
C GLY A 93 -15.49 -11.67 23.82
N SER A 94 -15.39 -10.40 24.21
CA SER A 94 -14.48 -9.45 23.56
C SER A 94 -13.06 -10.00 23.58
N ALA A 95 -12.31 -9.84 22.49
CA ALA A 95 -10.89 -10.19 22.46
C ALA A 95 -10.17 -9.56 23.69
N PRO A 96 -9.29 -10.30 24.39
CA PRO A 96 -8.79 -9.89 25.71
C PRO A 96 -8.04 -8.57 25.64
N ARG A 97 -8.72 -7.50 26.10
CA ARG A 97 -8.27 -6.11 26.03
C ARG A 97 -7.05 -5.89 26.91
N GLY A 98 -5.97 -5.39 26.32
CA GLY A 98 -4.69 -5.15 26.97
C GLY A 98 -3.52 -5.88 26.31
N SER A 99 -2.31 -5.33 26.50
CA SER A 99 -1.06 -5.99 26.11
C SER A 99 -0.91 -7.33 26.83
N CYS A 100 -0.29 -8.30 26.16
CA CYS A 100 0.12 -9.57 26.77
C CYS A 100 1.62 -9.62 27.09
N VAL A 101 2.32 -8.48 27.02
CA VAL A 101 3.77 -8.37 27.21
C VAL A 101 4.06 -7.48 28.41
N LYS A 102 4.65 -8.06 29.46
CA LYS A 102 5.28 -7.32 30.55
C LYS A 102 6.77 -7.58 30.52
N VAL A 103 7.56 -6.53 30.33
CA VAL A 103 9.02 -6.55 30.48
C VAL A 103 9.36 -6.37 31.95
N VAL A 104 10.43 -7.02 32.41
CA VAL A 104 10.97 -6.85 33.76
C VAL A 104 12.41 -6.37 33.59
N SER A 105 12.58 -5.05 33.66
CA SER A 105 13.86 -4.37 33.59
C SER A 105 13.84 -3.11 34.47
N ASP A 106 15.03 -2.57 34.74
CA ASP A 106 15.24 -1.21 35.22
C ASP A 106 14.89 -0.14 34.17
N THR A 107 15.00 -0.48 32.88
CA THR A 107 14.67 0.39 31.74
C THR A 107 13.17 0.58 31.47
N CYS A 108 12.25 -0.03 32.23
CA CYS A 108 10.81 0.03 31.94
C CYS A 108 9.94 0.03 33.22
N SER A 109 9.10 1.06 33.41
CA SER A 109 8.07 1.10 34.47
C SER A 109 6.65 1.08 33.88
N TYR A 110 5.70 0.64 34.71
CA TYR A 110 4.30 0.47 34.36
C TYR A 110 3.43 1.23 35.36
N GLU A 111 3.11 2.47 35.02
CA GLU A 111 2.22 3.33 35.80
C GLU A 111 0.74 3.08 35.42
N PRO A 112 -0.25 3.58 36.19
CA PRO A 112 -1.66 3.28 35.94
C PRO A 112 -2.18 3.72 34.56
N ASP A 113 -1.72 4.87 34.05
CA ASP A 113 -2.14 5.50 32.79
C ASP A 113 -1.10 5.40 31.65
N HIS A 114 0.13 4.95 31.94
CA HIS A 114 1.21 4.93 30.96
C HIS A 114 2.36 3.96 31.28
N ILE A 115 3.09 3.57 30.23
CA ILE A 115 4.40 2.91 30.31
C ILE A 115 5.47 3.98 30.17
N LEU A 116 6.49 3.96 31.03
CA LEU A 116 7.73 4.70 30.84
C LEU A 116 8.83 3.73 30.42
N SER A 117 9.61 4.09 29.40
CA SER A 117 10.83 3.34 29.06
C SER A 117 12.02 4.23 28.77
N SER A 118 13.19 3.84 29.26
CA SER A 118 14.48 4.45 28.90
C SER A 118 15.13 3.65 27.79
N TYR A 119 15.63 4.35 26.76
CA TYR A 119 16.20 3.71 25.57
C TYR A 119 17.37 4.53 25.02
N THR A 120 18.52 3.87 24.83
CA THR A 120 19.66 4.47 24.12
C THR A 120 19.54 4.14 22.64
N TYR A 121 19.30 5.15 21.82
CA TYR A 121 19.40 5.01 20.37
C TYR A 121 20.87 5.05 19.97
N GLU A 122 21.32 4.04 19.23
CA GLU A 122 22.68 3.94 18.70
C GLU A 122 22.63 4.02 17.16
N ASN A 123 23.51 4.82 16.58
CA ASN A 123 23.65 5.02 15.14
C ASN A 123 25.12 5.39 14.83
N ALA A 124 25.46 5.71 13.58
CA ALA A 124 26.76 6.28 13.24
C ALA A 124 26.63 7.44 12.25
N ARG A 125 27.59 8.36 12.29
CA ARG A 125 27.91 9.23 11.15
C ARG A 125 29.02 8.54 10.35
N VAL A 126 29.00 8.70 9.03
CA VAL A 126 30.02 8.14 8.15
C VAL A 126 30.52 9.26 7.24
N GLU A 127 31.83 9.40 7.15
CA GLU A 127 32.52 10.30 6.22
C GLU A 127 33.33 9.43 5.26
N THR A 128 33.30 9.75 3.97
CA THR A 128 34.11 9.07 2.94
C THR A 128 35.25 9.98 2.54
N THR A 129 36.49 9.49 2.62
CA THR A 129 37.68 10.27 2.22
C THR A 129 37.83 10.36 0.70
N ASP A 130 38.67 11.27 0.22
CA ASP A 130 39.01 11.37 -1.22
C ASP A 130 39.65 10.07 -1.76
N ASP A 131 40.33 9.30 -0.90
CA ASP A 131 40.90 7.98 -1.21
C ASP A 131 39.86 6.82 -1.12
N GLY A 132 38.62 7.10 -0.74
CA GLY A 132 37.52 6.13 -0.66
C GLY A 132 37.44 5.32 0.65
N GLU A 133 38.14 5.75 1.71
CA GLU A 133 38.02 5.13 3.05
C GLU A 133 36.75 5.61 3.77
N PHE A 134 36.07 4.71 4.48
CA PHE A 134 34.89 5.03 5.29
C PHE A 134 35.28 5.26 6.76
N VAL A 135 35.32 6.52 7.19
CA VAL A 135 35.52 6.90 8.60
C VAL A 135 34.17 6.86 9.31
N VAL A 136 34.02 5.91 10.24
CA VAL A 136 32.76 5.67 10.97
C VAL A 136 32.85 6.22 12.38
N HIS A 137 31.93 7.12 12.73
CA HIS A 137 31.80 7.73 14.04
C HIS A 137 30.51 7.26 14.74
N PRO A 138 30.58 6.28 15.65
CA PRO A 138 29.43 5.85 16.44
C PRO A 138 28.85 7.01 17.26
N THR A 139 27.52 7.09 17.30
CA THR A 139 26.75 8.08 18.05
C THR A 139 25.75 7.39 18.95
N LYS A 140 25.49 7.98 20.11
CA LYS A 140 24.46 7.54 21.06
C LYS A 140 23.57 8.73 21.43
N SER A 141 22.31 8.47 21.71
CA SER A 141 21.36 9.46 22.22
C SER A 141 20.37 8.78 23.14
N ALA A 142 20.32 9.17 24.41
CA ALA A 142 19.36 8.63 25.35
C ALA A 142 18.00 9.32 25.22
N PHE A 143 16.95 8.51 25.23
CA PHE A 143 15.55 8.91 25.19
C PHE A 143 14.80 8.30 26.37
N THR A 144 13.77 8.99 26.84
CA THR A 144 12.71 8.39 27.66
C THR A 144 11.41 8.46 26.89
N PHE A 145 10.76 7.33 26.63
CA PHE A 145 9.43 7.28 26.03
C PHE A 145 8.36 7.24 27.12
N LYS A 146 7.23 7.91 26.87
CA LYS A 146 5.97 7.76 27.62
C LYS A 146 4.90 7.28 26.64
N THR A 147 4.37 6.08 26.86
CA THR A 147 3.28 5.49 26.05
C THR A 147 2.03 5.39 26.91
N SER A 148 0.99 6.19 26.62
CA SER A 148 -0.28 6.06 27.35
C SER A 148 -0.94 4.71 27.10
N THR A 149 -1.41 4.06 28.16
CA THR A 149 -2.06 2.74 28.12
C THR A 149 -3.56 2.81 27.84
N GLU A 150 -4.18 3.98 28.00
CA GLU A 150 -5.59 4.22 27.69
C GLU A 150 -5.79 4.16 26.16
N VAL A 151 -6.74 3.33 25.71
CA VAL A 151 -7.05 3.15 24.28
C VAL A 151 -8.32 3.94 23.94
N PRO A 152 -8.23 5.03 23.18
CA PRO A 152 -9.35 5.96 22.95
C PRO A 152 -10.42 5.37 22.03
N LYS A 153 -11.66 5.78 22.27
CA LYS A 153 -12.80 5.45 21.41
C LYS A 153 -12.66 6.20 20.10
N THR A 154 -12.33 5.44 19.05
CA THR A 154 -11.75 5.98 17.82
C THR A 154 -12.71 5.88 16.63
N GLY A 155 -12.93 7.02 15.98
CA GLY A 155 -13.63 7.10 14.70
C GLY A 155 -12.68 7.06 13.50
N LEU A 156 -13.12 6.41 12.44
CA LEU A 156 -12.47 6.44 11.13
C LEU A 156 -13.48 6.94 10.08
N MET A 157 -13.18 8.09 9.47
CA MET A 157 -13.95 8.63 8.35
C MET A 157 -13.19 8.40 7.04
N ILE A 158 -13.86 7.83 6.04
CA ILE A 158 -13.24 7.43 4.78
C ILE A 158 -13.72 8.34 3.65
N VAL A 159 -12.82 8.98 2.91
CA VAL A 159 -13.16 9.60 1.62
C VAL A 159 -13.19 8.49 0.57
N GLY A 160 -14.30 8.34 -0.16
CA GLY A 160 -14.55 7.18 -1.03
C GLY A 160 -15.12 5.97 -0.30
N TRP A 161 -15.92 6.18 0.76
CA TRP A 161 -16.44 5.10 1.62
C TRP A 161 -17.34 4.10 0.89
N GLY A 162 -18.07 4.55 -0.15
CA GLY A 162 -18.88 3.71 -1.05
C GLY A 162 -18.09 3.13 -2.23
N GLY A 163 -16.76 3.19 -2.21
CA GLY A 163 -15.84 2.47 -3.08
C GLY A 163 -15.56 1.04 -2.58
N ASN A 164 -14.81 0.26 -3.35
CA ASN A 164 -14.56 -1.16 -3.07
C ASN A 164 -13.87 -1.38 -1.71
N ASN A 165 -12.80 -0.63 -1.42
CA ASN A 165 -12.08 -0.72 -0.15
C ASN A 165 -12.97 -0.37 1.05
N GLY A 166 -13.71 0.74 0.96
CA GLY A 166 -14.55 1.26 2.05
C GLY A 166 -15.71 0.34 2.39
N SER A 167 -16.40 -0.20 1.38
CA SER A 167 -17.48 -1.17 1.58
C SER A 167 -16.96 -2.51 2.10
N THR A 168 -15.85 -3.01 1.54
CA THR A 168 -15.18 -4.24 2.00
C THR A 168 -14.72 -4.14 3.46
N LEU A 169 -14.09 -3.02 3.85
CA LEU A 169 -13.64 -2.78 5.22
C LEU A 169 -14.81 -2.75 6.21
N THR A 170 -15.88 -2.03 5.86
CA THR A 170 -17.07 -1.90 6.72
C THR A 170 -17.74 -3.27 6.91
N ALA A 171 -17.92 -4.02 5.83
CA ALA A 171 -18.45 -5.38 5.86
C ALA A 171 -17.56 -6.35 6.66
N THR A 172 -16.23 -6.26 6.51
CA THR A 172 -15.28 -7.08 7.27
C THR A 172 -15.33 -6.77 8.77
N ILE A 173 -15.45 -5.50 9.15
CA ILE A 173 -15.59 -5.09 10.56
C ILE A 173 -16.94 -5.53 11.14
N ALA A 174 -18.06 -5.37 10.42
CA ALA A 174 -19.37 -5.88 10.85
C ALA A 174 -19.36 -7.42 11.01
N ALA A 175 -18.79 -8.14 10.05
CA ALA A 175 -18.66 -9.59 10.10
C ALA A 175 -17.84 -10.07 11.32
N ASN A 176 -16.73 -9.39 11.63
CA ASN A 176 -15.88 -9.73 12.78
C ASN A 176 -16.47 -9.28 14.13
N LYS A 177 -17.24 -8.19 14.18
CA LYS A 177 -18.04 -7.80 15.36
C LYS A 177 -19.06 -8.89 15.70
N ASN A 178 -19.78 -9.36 14.68
CA ASN A 178 -20.89 -10.31 14.84
C ASN A 178 -20.48 -11.79 14.73
N ASN A 179 -19.17 -12.10 14.66
CA ASN A 179 -18.62 -13.47 14.51
C ASN A 179 -19.21 -14.26 13.31
N VAL A 180 -19.51 -13.58 12.20
CA VAL A 180 -20.23 -14.17 11.05
C VAL A 180 -19.46 -15.33 10.42
N THR A 181 -20.18 -16.42 10.16
CA THR A 181 -19.72 -17.55 9.36
C THR A 181 -20.52 -17.66 8.07
N TRP A 182 -19.86 -18.05 6.98
CA TRP A 182 -20.50 -18.17 5.66
C TRP A 182 -20.05 -19.42 4.92
N SER A 183 -20.98 -19.99 4.15
CA SER A 183 -20.80 -21.20 3.36
C SER A 183 -20.22 -20.85 2.01
N THR A 184 -19.07 -21.42 1.68
CA THR A 184 -18.47 -21.31 0.34
C THR A 184 -18.38 -22.69 -0.30
N ARG A 185 -18.02 -22.75 -1.59
CA ARG A 185 -17.64 -24.01 -2.27
C ARG A 185 -16.43 -24.74 -1.64
N ARG A 186 -15.74 -24.12 -0.67
CA ARG A 186 -14.64 -24.68 0.13
C ARG A 186 -15.08 -25.06 1.56
N GLY A 187 -16.39 -25.10 1.83
CA GLY A 187 -16.95 -25.30 3.16
C GLY A 187 -17.13 -23.99 3.94
N LEU A 188 -17.53 -24.13 5.21
CA LEU A 188 -17.82 -23.02 6.13
C LEU A 188 -16.55 -22.21 6.44
N GLN A 189 -16.64 -20.89 6.32
CA GLN A 189 -15.61 -19.92 6.65
C GLN A 189 -16.02 -19.11 7.90
N LYS A 190 -15.06 -18.50 8.59
CA LYS A 190 -15.30 -17.58 9.72
C LYS A 190 -14.64 -16.22 9.47
N SER A 191 -15.30 -15.15 9.90
CA SER A 191 -14.75 -13.79 9.95
C SER A 191 -13.37 -13.75 10.61
N ASN A 192 -12.43 -13.04 9.98
CA ASN A 192 -11.07 -12.84 10.46
C ASN A 192 -10.50 -11.52 9.90
N TYR A 193 -9.26 -11.18 10.27
CA TYR A 193 -8.51 -10.01 9.79
C TYR A 193 -7.19 -10.39 9.09
N TYR A 194 -7.17 -11.52 8.36
CA TYR A 194 -5.97 -11.93 7.63
C TYR A 194 -5.53 -10.84 6.61
N GLY A 195 -4.22 -10.71 6.42
CA GLY A 195 -3.60 -9.63 5.64
C GLY A 195 -3.20 -8.40 6.47
N SER A 196 -3.81 -8.19 7.65
CA SER A 196 -3.38 -7.15 8.60
C SER A 196 -2.14 -7.60 9.39
N VAL A 197 -1.15 -6.72 9.45
CA VAL A 197 0.05 -6.87 10.29
C VAL A 197 -0.31 -6.77 11.77
N THR A 198 -1.14 -5.79 12.14
CA THR A 198 -1.50 -5.53 13.54
C THR A 198 -2.36 -6.65 14.13
N GLN A 199 -3.30 -7.20 13.36
CA GLN A 199 -4.26 -8.21 13.83
C GLN A 199 -3.84 -9.66 13.54
N SER A 200 -2.91 -9.92 12.60
CA SER A 200 -2.60 -11.28 12.13
C SER A 200 -1.11 -11.55 11.86
N SER A 201 -0.19 -10.72 12.35
CA SER A 201 1.24 -11.05 12.42
C SER A 201 1.78 -11.13 13.86
N THR A 202 3.01 -11.59 14.02
CA THR A 202 3.69 -11.72 15.32
C THR A 202 5.03 -11.00 15.34
N VAL A 203 5.52 -10.70 16.55
CA VAL A 203 6.83 -10.09 16.83
C VAL A 203 7.62 -11.04 17.73
N LYS A 204 8.91 -11.24 17.46
CA LYS A 204 9.82 -11.99 18.34
C LYS A 204 10.11 -11.15 19.59
N LEU A 205 9.85 -11.70 20.77
CA LEU A 205 10.19 -11.08 22.05
C LEU A 205 11.63 -11.44 22.45
N GLY A 206 11.96 -12.73 22.43
CA GLY A 206 13.23 -13.28 22.88
C GLY A 206 13.26 -14.80 22.68
N ILE A 207 13.88 -15.52 23.62
CA ILE A 207 13.97 -16.99 23.65
C ILE A 207 13.36 -17.58 24.92
N ASP A 208 12.96 -18.84 24.88
CA ASP A 208 12.55 -19.61 26.06
C ASP A 208 13.75 -20.24 26.79
N ALA A 209 13.50 -20.89 27.92
CA ALA A 209 14.51 -21.62 28.71
C ALA A 209 15.14 -22.85 27.99
N LYS A 210 14.84 -23.06 26.71
CA LYS A 210 15.43 -24.07 25.82
C LYS A 210 16.07 -23.43 24.57
N GLY A 211 16.27 -22.11 24.56
CA GLY A 211 16.88 -21.36 23.45
C GLY A 211 15.97 -21.19 22.22
N ARG A 212 14.67 -21.47 22.33
CA ARG A 212 13.72 -21.41 21.20
C ARG A 212 13.06 -20.05 21.13
N ASP A 213 12.93 -19.49 19.93
CA ASP A 213 12.30 -18.17 19.72
C ASP A 213 10.87 -18.12 20.27
N VAL A 214 10.56 -17.06 21.03
CA VAL A 214 9.21 -16.77 21.56
C VAL A 214 8.61 -15.59 20.83
N TYR A 215 7.44 -15.78 20.24
CA TYR A 215 6.69 -14.79 19.47
C TYR A 215 5.38 -14.42 20.16
N ALA A 216 4.99 -13.14 20.09
CA ALA A 216 3.69 -12.63 20.54
C ALA A 216 2.90 -11.99 19.38
N PRO A 217 1.55 -11.96 19.42
CA PRO A 217 0.74 -11.26 18.43
C PRO A 217 1.06 -9.76 18.41
N PHE A 218 1.21 -9.18 17.21
CA PHE A 218 1.68 -7.81 17.03
C PHE A 218 0.83 -6.79 17.80
N GLY A 219 -0.48 -6.77 17.57
CA GLY A 219 -1.45 -5.89 18.26
C GLY A 219 -1.69 -6.20 19.74
N ARG A 220 -0.84 -7.04 20.36
CA ARG A 220 -0.81 -7.30 21.80
C ARG A 220 0.56 -7.05 22.44
N VAL A 221 1.52 -6.50 21.71
CA VAL A 221 2.80 -6.01 22.29
C VAL A 221 2.55 -4.76 23.13
N LEU A 222 1.74 -3.82 22.62
CA LEU A 222 1.29 -2.60 23.30
C LEU A 222 -0.25 -2.51 23.28
N PRO A 223 -0.88 -1.68 24.14
CA PRO A 223 -2.30 -1.37 24.03
C PRO A 223 -2.58 -0.60 22.72
N MET A 224 -3.43 -1.16 21.86
CA MET A 224 -3.80 -0.59 20.55
C MET A 224 -5.31 -0.66 20.34
N VAL A 225 -5.85 0.21 19.49
CA VAL A 225 -7.23 0.09 19.00
C VAL A 225 -7.40 -1.23 18.25
N HIS A 226 -8.45 -1.98 18.58
CA HIS A 226 -8.85 -3.17 17.84
C HIS A 226 -9.95 -2.79 16.83
N PRO A 227 -9.95 -3.31 15.58
CA PRO A 227 -10.90 -2.90 14.54
C PRO A 227 -12.38 -3.14 14.87
N ASN A 228 -12.71 -4.09 15.77
CA ASN A 228 -14.10 -4.22 16.26
C ASN A 228 -14.56 -3.04 17.13
N ASP A 229 -13.67 -2.18 17.62
CA ASP A 229 -14.02 -1.00 18.42
C ASP A 229 -14.03 0.30 17.57
N LEU A 230 -13.69 0.22 16.28
CA LEU A 230 -13.79 1.36 15.35
C LEU A 230 -15.25 1.72 15.04
N VAL A 231 -15.54 3.02 15.08
CA VAL A 231 -16.76 3.64 14.56
C VAL A 231 -16.47 4.18 13.16
N LEU A 232 -17.26 3.77 12.17
CA LEU A 232 -17.01 4.07 10.75
C LEU A 232 -17.96 5.16 10.24
N GLY A 233 -17.39 6.08 9.46
CA GLY A 233 -18.09 7.15 8.76
C GLY A 233 -17.38 7.48 7.45
N GLY A 234 -17.78 8.56 6.78
CA GLY A 234 -17.08 9.05 5.59
C GLY A 234 -17.97 9.67 4.54
N TRP A 235 -17.35 9.93 3.39
CA TRP A 235 -17.92 10.62 2.24
C TRP A 235 -17.75 9.77 0.98
N ASP A 236 -18.63 9.95 -0.01
CA ASP A 236 -18.45 9.45 -1.36
C ASP A 236 -19.20 10.38 -2.32
N ILE A 237 -18.70 10.53 -3.55
CA ILE A 237 -19.42 11.27 -4.60
C ILE A 237 -20.70 10.55 -5.03
N ASN A 238 -20.92 9.31 -4.57
CA ASN A 238 -22.12 8.52 -4.79
C ASN A 238 -22.95 8.29 -3.50
N ASP A 239 -24.28 8.29 -3.62
CA ASP A 239 -25.23 8.21 -2.49
C ASP A 239 -25.55 6.80 -2.00
N ALA A 240 -25.09 5.75 -2.70
CA ALA A 240 -25.40 4.37 -2.35
C ALA A 240 -24.94 4.01 -0.92
N ASN A 241 -25.84 3.42 -0.15
CA ASN A 241 -25.53 2.87 1.17
C ASN A 241 -24.47 1.76 1.08
N ILE A 242 -23.81 1.44 2.19
CA ILE A 242 -22.68 0.52 2.18
C ILE A 242 -23.08 -0.92 1.81
N GLY A 243 -24.33 -1.33 2.08
CA GLY A 243 -24.87 -2.63 1.66
C GLY A 243 -24.96 -2.79 0.14
N ASP A 244 -25.47 -1.77 -0.56
CA ASP A 244 -25.57 -1.79 -2.02
C ASP A 244 -24.23 -1.43 -2.68
N ALA A 245 -23.37 -0.65 -2.02
CA ALA A 245 -21.99 -0.41 -2.45
C ALA A 245 -21.14 -1.69 -2.42
N MET A 246 -21.33 -2.56 -1.41
CA MET A 246 -20.70 -3.88 -1.31
C MET A 246 -21.11 -4.78 -2.49
N GLU A 247 -22.41 -4.87 -2.80
CA GLU A 247 -22.92 -5.64 -3.95
C GLU A 247 -22.39 -5.11 -5.29
N ARG A 248 -22.33 -3.78 -5.45
CA ARG A 248 -21.71 -3.13 -6.62
C ARG A 248 -20.24 -3.51 -6.78
N SER A 249 -19.49 -3.56 -5.67
CA SER A 249 -18.05 -3.82 -5.68
C SER A 249 -17.68 -5.27 -5.96
N LYS A 250 -18.57 -6.24 -5.68
CA LYS A 250 -18.42 -7.68 -6.02
C LYS A 250 -17.14 -8.33 -5.48
N VAL A 251 -16.69 -7.89 -4.31
CA VAL A 251 -15.47 -8.38 -3.64
C VAL A 251 -15.77 -9.62 -2.78
N LEU A 252 -16.77 -9.54 -1.92
CA LEU A 252 -17.05 -10.57 -0.92
C LEU A 252 -17.88 -11.73 -1.47
N ASP A 253 -17.77 -12.91 -0.84
CA ASP A 253 -18.62 -14.06 -1.15
C ASP A 253 -20.11 -13.73 -0.92
N TYR A 254 -20.99 -14.24 -1.79
CA TYR A 254 -22.42 -13.91 -1.76
C TYR A 254 -23.10 -14.27 -0.44
N ASP A 255 -22.79 -15.41 0.19
CA ASP A 255 -23.41 -15.78 1.47
C ASP A 255 -22.95 -14.87 2.62
N LEU A 256 -21.70 -14.36 2.55
CA LEU A 256 -21.25 -13.31 3.47
C LEU A 256 -22.00 -12.01 3.22
N GLN A 257 -22.14 -11.57 1.96
CA GLN A 257 -22.87 -10.35 1.61
C GLN A 257 -24.31 -10.37 2.15
N GLN A 258 -25.07 -11.45 1.92
CA GLN A 258 -26.44 -11.58 2.42
C GLN A 258 -26.54 -11.50 3.94
N LYS A 259 -25.52 -11.96 4.68
CA LYS A 259 -25.50 -11.97 6.15
C LYS A 259 -25.18 -10.62 6.79
N VAL A 260 -24.58 -9.68 6.05
CA VAL A 260 -24.27 -8.33 6.55
C VAL A 260 -25.09 -7.22 5.88
N LYS A 261 -25.72 -7.48 4.72
CA LYS A 261 -26.36 -6.42 3.90
C LYS A 261 -27.33 -5.53 4.67
N GLU A 262 -28.24 -6.12 5.46
CA GLU A 262 -29.28 -5.34 6.15
C GLU A 262 -28.71 -4.43 7.27
N GLU A 263 -27.60 -4.81 7.91
CA GLU A 263 -26.87 -3.90 8.80
C GLU A 263 -26.18 -2.79 7.99
N LEU A 264 -25.50 -3.17 6.90
CA LEU A 264 -24.73 -2.23 6.06
C LEU A 264 -25.60 -1.19 5.34
N LYS A 265 -26.89 -1.45 5.11
CA LYS A 265 -27.85 -0.46 4.59
C LYS A 265 -28.05 0.76 5.49
N ALA A 266 -27.81 0.62 6.79
CA ALA A 266 -27.92 1.74 7.74
C ALA A 266 -26.79 2.78 7.58
N TYR A 267 -25.65 2.37 7.00
CA TYR A 267 -24.49 3.21 6.77
C TYR A 267 -24.60 3.88 5.39
N LYS A 268 -24.53 5.21 5.35
CA LYS A 268 -24.61 6.01 4.11
C LYS A 268 -23.47 7.02 4.04
N PRO A 269 -22.78 7.19 2.91
CA PRO A 269 -21.77 8.23 2.74
C PRO A 269 -22.37 9.63 2.81
N LEU A 270 -21.67 10.55 3.47
CA LEU A 270 -21.95 11.98 3.41
C LEU A 270 -21.63 12.51 1.99
N PRO A 271 -22.29 13.60 1.54
CA PRO A 271 -21.99 14.21 0.25
C PRO A 271 -20.53 14.70 0.19
N SER A 272 -19.82 14.35 -0.89
CA SER A 272 -18.39 14.62 -1.06
C SER A 272 -18.12 15.87 -1.91
N ILE A 273 -16.91 16.40 -1.80
CA ILE A 273 -16.35 17.34 -2.79
C ILE A 273 -16.12 16.58 -4.11
N TYR A 274 -16.39 17.23 -5.24
CA TYR A 274 -16.07 16.75 -6.58
C TYR A 274 -15.61 17.90 -7.49
N TYR A 275 -14.33 17.90 -7.88
CA TYR A 275 -13.80 18.78 -8.93
C TYR A 275 -13.52 17.90 -10.17
N PRO A 276 -14.28 18.06 -11.28
CA PRO A 276 -14.26 17.11 -12.40
C PRO A 276 -12.91 16.93 -13.11
N ASP A 277 -12.00 17.89 -13.01
CA ASP A 277 -10.69 17.86 -13.66
C ASP A 277 -9.63 17.02 -12.90
N PHE A 278 -9.90 16.66 -11.64
CA PHE A 278 -8.93 15.90 -10.83
C PHE A 278 -9.01 14.39 -11.05
N ILE A 279 -10.19 13.83 -11.32
CA ILE A 279 -10.40 12.39 -11.56
C ILE A 279 -10.78 12.12 -13.02
N ALA A 280 -10.89 10.85 -13.41
CA ALA A 280 -11.25 10.51 -14.78
C ALA A 280 -12.68 11.01 -15.10
N ALA A 281 -12.87 11.62 -16.27
CA ALA A 281 -14.17 12.14 -16.72
C ALA A 281 -15.28 11.06 -16.75
N ASN A 282 -14.91 9.78 -16.87
CA ASN A 282 -15.81 8.64 -16.81
C ASN A 282 -16.47 8.40 -15.42
N GLN A 283 -16.09 9.18 -14.41
CA GLN A 283 -16.71 9.17 -13.08
C GLN A 283 -17.91 10.12 -12.96
N GLY A 284 -18.22 10.94 -13.99
CA GLY A 284 -19.31 11.92 -13.95
C GLY A 284 -20.68 11.30 -13.65
N GLU A 285 -21.02 10.16 -14.25
CA GLU A 285 -22.30 9.46 -14.00
C GLU A 285 -22.40 8.86 -12.58
N ARG A 286 -21.28 8.69 -11.87
CA ARG A 286 -21.26 8.24 -10.47
C ARG A 286 -21.57 9.39 -9.48
N ALA A 287 -21.32 10.63 -9.89
CA ALA A 287 -21.27 11.81 -9.01
C ALA A 287 -22.66 12.41 -8.73
N ASN A 288 -23.44 11.80 -7.85
CA ASN A 288 -24.79 12.24 -7.46
C ASN A 288 -24.91 12.72 -5.99
N ASN A 289 -23.87 12.62 -5.18
CA ASN A 289 -23.87 12.91 -3.74
C ASN A 289 -22.82 13.99 -3.41
N LEU A 290 -23.12 15.25 -3.71
CA LEU A 290 -22.12 16.33 -3.78
C LEU A 290 -22.36 17.47 -2.78
N LYS A 291 -21.27 17.99 -2.20
CA LYS A 291 -21.23 19.34 -1.61
C LYS A 291 -21.53 20.39 -2.68
N GLN A 292 -22.01 21.58 -2.27
CA GLN A 292 -22.65 22.53 -3.18
C GLN A 292 -21.78 23.77 -3.43
N GLY A 293 -21.65 24.12 -4.71
CA GLY A 293 -20.82 25.25 -5.16
C GLY A 293 -19.39 24.84 -5.53
N MET A 294 -18.53 25.84 -5.72
CA MET A 294 -17.13 25.67 -6.13
C MET A 294 -16.14 26.43 -5.23
N ASP A 295 -16.61 27.07 -4.16
CA ASP A 295 -15.76 27.74 -3.17
C ASP A 295 -15.00 26.68 -2.36
N LYS A 296 -13.69 26.60 -2.61
CA LYS A 296 -12.84 25.55 -2.02
C LYS A 296 -12.60 25.77 -0.52
N TRP A 297 -12.81 26.98 0.00
CA TRP A 297 -12.72 27.28 1.43
C TRP A 297 -14.05 27.02 2.16
N GLN A 298 -15.20 27.30 1.54
CA GLN A 298 -16.49 26.81 2.04
C GLN A 298 -16.48 25.28 2.16
N HIS A 299 -15.89 24.57 1.18
CA HIS A 299 -15.69 23.13 1.29
C HIS A 299 -14.76 22.71 2.45
N VAL A 300 -13.70 23.48 2.79
CA VAL A 300 -12.93 23.22 4.03
C VAL A 300 -13.86 23.27 5.25
N LEU A 301 -14.64 24.35 5.39
CA LEU A 301 -15.53 24.55 6.54
C LEU A 301 -16.61 23.47 6.65
N GLU A 302 -17.12 22.96 5.53
CA GLU A 302 -18.09 21.88 5.49
C GLU A 302 -17.49 20.52 5.89
N ILE A 303 -16.28 20.19 5.44
CA ILE A 303 -15.59 18.97 5.91
C ILE A 303 -15.26 19.07 7.40
N GLN A 304 -14.85 20.27 7.88
CA GLN A 304 -14.63 20.48 9.31
C GLN A 304 -15.90 20.34 10.15
N LYS A 305 -17.04 20.80 9.63
CA LYS A 305 -18.36 20.59 10.24
C LYS A 305 -18.69 19.10 10.31
N ASP A 306 -18.59 18.37 9.19
CA ASP A 306 -18.90 16.95 9.12
C ASP A 306 -18.06 16.11 10.10
N ILE A 307 -16.76 16.41 10.23
CA ILE A 307 -15.86 15.77 11.19
C ILE A 307 -16.28 16.05 12.63
N ARG A 308 -16.64 17.30 12.95
CA ARG A 308 -17.11 17.70 14.29
C ARG A 308 -18.42 17.00 14.65
N GLU A 309 -19.42 17.05 13.78
CA GLU A 309 -20.72 16.40 13.98
C GLU A 309 -20.57 14.87 14.11
N PHE A 310 -19.66 14.24 13.34
CA PHE A 310 -19.34 12.83 13.50
C PHE A 310 -18.65 12.51 14.85
N LYS A 311 -17.73 13.35 15.32
CA LYS A 311 -17.07 13.21 16.62
C LYS A 311 -18.07 13.31 17.78
N GLU A 312 -18.91 14.34 17.76
CA GLU A 312 -19.90 14.65 18.79
C GLU A 312 -21.02 13.59 18.82
N LYS A 313 -21.67 13.32 17.69
CA LYS A 313 -22.78 12.35 17.57
C LYS A 313 -22.44 10.96 18.10
N ASN A 314 -21.20 10.52 17.88
CA ASN A 314 -20.74 9.20 18.29
C ASN A 314 -20.03 9.21 19.65
N GLY A 315 -19.78 10.38 20.26
CA GLY A 315 -19.01 10.55 21.49
C GLY A 315 -17.62 9.92 21.39
N LEU A 316 -16.78 10.44 20.49
CA LEU A 316 -15.45 9.91 20.14
C LEU A 316 -14.33 10.79 20.70
N ASP A 317 -13.25 10.19 21.16
CA ASP A 317 -12.09 10.92 21.70
C ASP A 317 -11.17 11.36 20.56
N LYS A 318 -10.93 10.45 19.60
CA LYS A 318 -10.13 10.67 18.38
C LYS A 318 -10.93 10.37 17.11
N VAL A 319 -10.61 11.09 16.04
CA VAL A 319 -11.07 10.81 14.66
C VAL A 319 -9.85 10.78 13.75
N PHE A 320 -9.85 9.85 12.80
CA PHE A 320 -8.86 9.71 11.73
C PHE A 320 -9.58 9.81 10.39
N VAL A 321 -8.94 10.45 9.40
CA VAL A 321 -9.45 10.53 8.03
C VAL A 321 -8.54 9.77 7.08
N MET A 322 -9.14 8.88 6.28
CA MET A 322 -8.43 8.07 5.27
C MET A 322 -8.95 8.41 3.88
N TRP A 323 -8.08 8.82 2.96
CA TRP A 323 -8.41 8.88 1.55
C TRP A 323 -8.32 7.48 0.93
N SER A 324 -9.46 6.95 0.49
CA SER A 324 -9.54 5.73 -0.32
C SER A 324 -10.50 5.90 -1.52
N ALA A 325 -10.67 7.16 -1.97
CA ALA A 325 -11.41 7.49 -3.17
C ALA A 325 -10.57 7.23 -4.43
N ASN A 326 -11.11 7.65 -5.58
CA ASN A 326 -10.44 7.62 -6.86
C ASN A 326 -9.01 8.21 -6.79
N THR A 327 -8.09 7.61 -7.54
CA THR A 327 -6.78 8.21 -7.81
C THR A 327 -6.98 9.51 -8.58
N GLU A 328 -6.49 10.64 -8.06
CA GLU A 328 -6.51 11.92 -8.77
C GLU A 328 -5.27 12.08 -9.68
N ARG A 329 -5.29 13.07 -10.57
CA ARG A 329 -4.08 13.60 -11.22
C ARG A 329 -3.16 14.25 -10.19
N TYR A 330 -1.90 14.46 -10.54
CA TYR A 330 -1.05 15.36 -9.76
C TYR A 330 -1.53 16.81 -9.90
N ALA A 331 -1.43 17.57 -8.81
CA ALA A 331 -1.45 19.03 -8.83
C ALA A 331 -0.04 19.55 -9.18
N GLU A 332 0.05 20.62 -9.97
CA GLU A 332 1.33 21.28 -10.23
C GLU A 332 1.85 21.99 -8.97
N ILE A 333 3.16 21.90 -8.70
CA ILE A 333 3.81 22.62 -7.59
C ILE A 333 4.26 24.00 -8.12
N ILE A 334 3.58 25.05 -7.67
CA ILE A 334 3.71 26.40 -8.22
C ILE A 334 4.13 27.36 -7.09
N PRO A 335 5.28 28.08 -7.23
CA PRO A 335 5.69 29.11 -6.27
C PRO A 335 4.63 30.20 -6.12
N GLY A 336 4.37 30.62 -4.88
CA GLY A 336 3.29 31.56 -4.54
C GLY A 336 1.88 30.95 -4.48
N VAL A 337 1.72 29.64 -4.71
CA VAL A 337 0.40 28.97 -4.75
C VAL A 337 0.30 27.84 -3.73
N ASN A 338 1.21 26.86 -3.74
CA ASN A 338 1.15 25.67 -2.87
C ASN A 338 2.54 25.21 -2.37
N ASP A 339 3.52 26.11 -2.48
CA ASP A 339 4.91 26.00 -2.03
C ASP A 339 5.09 26.28 -0.53
N THR A 340 4.20 27.06 0.09
CA THR A 340 4.18 27.35 1.54
C THR A 340 2.78 27.19 2.13
N ALA A 341 2.70 27.03 3.46
CA ALA A 341 1.45 26.86 4.20
C ALA A 341 0.49 28.04 4.00
N ASP A 342 0.99 29.27 4.05
CA ASP A 342 0.17 30.46 3.90
C ASP A 342 -0.25 30.71 2.45
N ASN A 343 0.63 30.41 1.48
CA ASN A 343 0.25 30.42 0.06
C ASN A 343 -0.83 29.37 -0.23
N LEU A 344 -0.72 28.16 0.32
CA LEU A 344 -1.74 27.12 0.17
C LEU A 344 -3.10 27.55 0.76
N LEU A 345 -3.10 28.06 2.00
CA LEU A 345 -4.31 28.56 2.64
C LEU A 345 -4.94 29.73 1.89
N LYS A 346 -4.13 30.59 1.27
CA LYS A 346 -4.59 31.66 0.37
C LYS A 346 -5.21 31.08 -0.90
N SER A 347 -4.52 30.15 -1.58
CA SER A 347 -4.97 29.53 -2.83
C SER A 347 -6.28 28.75 -2.68
N ILE A 348 -6.55 28.17 -1.50
CA ILE A 348 -7.84 27.53 -1.20
C ILE A 348 -8.96 28.59 -1.09
N LYS A 349 -8.70 29.74 -0.44
CA LYS A 349 -9.66 30.86 -0.34
C LYS A 349 -9.90 31.55 -1.69
N GLU A 350 -8.87 31.64 -2.52
CA GLU A 350 -8.96 32.11 -3.91
C GLU A 350 -9.47 31.02 -4.88
N SER A 351 -9.80 29.82 -4.37
CA SER A 351 -10.33 28.67 -5.12
C SER A 351 -9.50 28.24 -6.34
N HIS A 352 -8.18 28.43 -6.26
CA HIS A 352 -7.21 28.18 -7.33
C HIS A 352 -7.35 26.78 -7.96
N SER A 353 -7.11 26.63 -9.27
CA SER A 353 -7.33 25.38 -10.01
C SER A 353 -6.61 24.19 -9.36
N GLU A 354 -5.31 24.32 -9.12
CA GLU A 354 -4.41 23.28 -8.58
C GLU A 354 -4.63 22.92 -7.09
N VAL A 355 -5.71 23.37 -6.48
CA VAL A 355 -6.19 22.86 -5.19
C VAL A 355 -7.12 21.66 -5.44
N ALA A 356 -6.61 20.45 -5.19
CA ALA A 356 -7.36 19.21 -5.37
C ALA A 356 -8.44 19.02 -4.28
N PRO A 357 -9.48 18.19 -4.52
CA PRO A 357 -10.38 17.74 -3.46
C PRO A 357 -9.62 17.10 -2.28
N SER A 358 -8.62 16.23 -2.57
CA SER A 358 -7.76 15.65 -1.53
C SER A 358 -7.01 16.70 -0.70
N THR A 359 -6.52 17.77 -1.32
CA THR A 359 -5.87 18.90 -0.64
C THR A 359 -6.83 19.62 0.31
N VAL A 360 -8.10 19.82 -0.09
CA VAL A 360 -9.14 20.42 0.76
C VAL A 360 -9.42 19.54 1.98
N PHE A 361 -9.56 18.22 1.79
CA PHE A 361 -9.71 17.27 2.89
C PHE A 361 -8.50 17.29 3.85
N ALA A 362 -7.27 17.24 3.32
CA ALA A 362 -6.05 17.25 4.13
C ALA A 362 -5.95 18.53 4.98
N VAL A 363 -6.14 19.71 4.37
CA VAL A 363 -6.10 21.00 5.08
C VAL A 363 -7.22 21.13 6.10
N ALA A 364 -8.44 20.67 5.80
CA ALA A 364 -9.54 20.64 6.77
C ALA A 364 -9.20 19.81 8.01
N CYS A 365 -8.53 18.67 7.84
CA CYS A 365 -8.11 17.78 8.93
C CYS A 365 -6.96 18.37 9.75
N ILE A 366 -5.91 18.90 9.09
CA ILE A 366 -4.76 19.52 9.76
C ILE A 366 -5.23 20.71 10.62
N LEU A 367 -6.09 21.58 10.07
CA LEU A 367 -6.67 22.71 10.82
C LEU A 367 -7.65 22.28 11.95
N MET A 368 -7.88 20.98 12.17
CA MET A 368 -8.68 20.44 13.28
C MET A 368 -7.87 19.58 14.27
N GLY A 369 -6.56 19.40 14.08
CA GLY A 369 -5.80 18.41 14.86
C GLY A 369 -6.14 16.95 14.51
N VAL A 370 -6.71 16.71 13.34
CA VAL A 370 -7.19 15.39 12.89
C VAL A 370 -6.19 14.77 11.91
N VAL A 371 -5.81 13.53 12.18
CA VAL A 371 -4.83 12.79 11.38
C VAL A 371 -5.42 12.44 10.01
N PHE A 372 -4.70 12.81 8.94
CA PHE A 372 -5.10 12.52 7.55
C PHE A 372 -4.10 11.58 6.87
N ILE A 373 -4.59 10.47 6.33
CA ILE A 373 -3.78 9.46 5.64
C ILE A 373 -4.23 9.31 4.19
N ASN A 374 -3.30 9.44 3.24
CA ASN A 374 -3.54 9.29 1.81
C ASN A 374 -3.27 7.85 1.33
N GLY A 375 -4.34 7.12 1.05
CA GLY A 375 -4.28 5.77 0.47
C GLY A 375 -4.12 5.71 -1.05
N ALA A 376 -4.05 6.86 -1.73
CA ALA A 376 -3.95 7.00 -3.18
C ALA A 376 -2.65 7.75 -3.59
N PRO A 377 -2.25 7.76 -4.88
CA PRO A 377 -0.90 8.16 -5.29
C PRO A 377 -0.76 9.63 -5.67
N GLN A 378 -1.84 10.43 -5.74
CA GLN A 378 -1.70 11.85 -6.04
C GLN A 378 -0.91 12.57 -4.94
N ASN A 379 -0.18 13.62 -5.31
CA ASN A 379 0.63 14.45 -4.42
C ASN A 379 -0.20 15.38 -3.51
N THR A 380 -1.13 14.80 -2.73
CA THR A 380 -1.99 15.52 -1.77
C THR A 380 -1.16 16.42 -0.86
N PHE A 381 0.00 15.92 -0.42
CA PHE A 381 0.95 16.60 0.45
C PHE A 381 1.95 17.46 -0.35
N VAL A 382 1.42 18.46 -1.04
CA VAL A 382 2.20 19.58 -1.62
C VAL A 382 3.05 20.26 -0.52
N PRO A 383 4.15 20.97 -0.85
CA PRO A 383 5.06 21.53 0.17
C PRO A 383 4.37 22.39 1.24
N GLY A 384 3.38 23.20 0.86
CA GLY A 384 2.58 23.97 1.81
C GLY A 384 1.67 23.13 2.73
N ALA A 385 1.26 21.93 2.32
CA ALA A 385 0.51 21.01 3.17
C ALA A 385 1.42 20.28 4.17
N LEU A 386 2.67 19.98 3.78
CA LEU A 386 3.71 19.47 4.70
C LEU A 386 4.04 20.53 5.76
N GLU A 387 4.33 21.76 5.34
CA GLU A 387 4.62 22.88 6.26
C GLU A 387 3.44 23.17 7.19
N LEU A 388 2.19 23.11 6.70
CA LEU A 388 1.01 23.27 7.54
C LEU A 388 0.88 22.15 8.57
N ALA A 389 1.12 20.89 8.18
CA ALA A 389 1.10 19.76 9.12
C ALA A 389 2.20 19.88 10.19
N GLU A 390 3.40 20.37 9.83
CA GLU A 390 4.49 20.67 10.78
C GLU A 390 4.12 21.83 11.71
N ARG A 391 3.53 22.91 11.19
CA ARG A 391 3.12 24.10 11.96
C ARG A 391 2.01 23.80 12.98
N GLU A 392 0.94 23.14 12.55
CA GLU A 392 -0.18 22.78 13.42
C GLU A 392 0.12 21.51 14.27
N LYS A 393 1.30 20.89 14.09
CA LYS A 393 1.77 19.66 14.78
C LYS A 393 0.83 18.45 14.64
N VAL A 394 0.27 18.25 13.45
CA VAL A 394 -0.71 17.20 13.15
C VAL A 394 -0.11 16.09 12.30
N PHE A 395 -0.38 14.84 12.66
CA PHE A 395 0.13 13.71 11.89
C PHE A 395 -0.53 13.58 10.51
N ILE A 396 0.31 13.28 9.53
CA ILE A 396 -0.04 12.94 8.16
C ILE A 396 0.74 11.69 7.70
N GLY A 397 0.17 10.93 6.77
CA GLY A 397 0.78 9.73 6.20
C GLY A 397 0.35 9.48 4.76
N GLY A 398 1.23 8.91 3.95
CA GLY A 398 1.01 8.66 2.52
C GLY A 398 2.28 8.15 1.83
N ASP A 399 2.28 7.79 0.56
CA ASP A 399 1.15 7.75 -0.38
C ASP A 399 0.95 6.35 -1.00
N ASP A 400 -0.28 6.08 -1.44
CA ASP A 400 -0.76 4.89 -2.18
C ASP A 400 -0.60 3.51 -1.49
N PHE A 401 -1.70 2.79 -1.23
CA PHE A 401 -1.67 1.51 -0.49
C PHE A 401 -0.76 0.43 -1.13
N LYS A 402 0.21 -0.11 -0.38
CA LYS A 402 1.13 -1.16 -0.82
C LYS A 402 0.52 -2.56 -0.64
N SER A 403 -0.53 -2.86 -1.41
CA SER A 403 -1.34 -4.10 -1.32
C SER A 403 -0.62 -5.37 -1.80
N GLY A 404 -0.56 -5.59 -3.13
CA GLY A 404 -0.05 -6.79 -3.78
C GLY A 404 1.30 -6.61 -4.48
N GLN A 405 1.31 -6.52 -5.82
CA GLN A 405 2.51 -6.44 -6.68
C GLN A 405 3.65 -5.60 -6.10
N THR A 406 3.39 -4.34 -5.74
CA THR A 406 4.43 -3.43 -5.23
C THR A 406 5.03 -3.90 -3.90
N LYS A 407 4.24 -4.56 -3.05
CA LYS A 407 4.71 -5.16 -1.79
C LYS A 407 5.71 -6.28 -2.06
N ILE A 408 5.41 -7.14 -3.04
CA ILE A 408 6.32 -8.20 -3.50
C ILE A 408 7.58 -7.61 -4.14
N LYS A 409 7.46 -6.59 -5.01
CA LYS A 409 8.59 -5.88 -5.61
C LYS A 409 9.55 -5.32 -4.56
N SER A 410 9.01 -4.67 -3.51
CA SER A 410 9.79 -4.12 -2.38
C SER A 410 10.43 -5.17 -1.45
N VAL A 411 10.19 -6.47 -1.69
CA VAL A 411 10.93 -7.58 -1.08
C VAL A 411 11.93 -8.16 -2.08
N LEU A 412 11.48 -8.47 -3.30
CA LEU A 412 12.29 -9.19 -4.28
C LEU A 412 13.46 -8.35 -4.83
N ALA A 413 13.25 -7.06 -5.10
CA ALA A 413 14.34 -6.19 -5.58
C ALA A 413 15.44 -6.05 -4.52
N GLN A 414 15.05 -5.87 -3.25
CA GLN A 414 15.97 -5.83 -2.12
C GLN A 414 16.72 -7.17 -1.98
N PHE A 415 16.01 -8.30 -1.99
CA PHE A 415 16.62 -9.64 -1.94
C PHE A 415 17.67 -9.87 -3.06
N LEU A 416 17.40 -9.46 -4.30
CA LEU A 416 18.34 -9.63 -5.40
C LEU A 416 19.63 -8.84 -5.16
N VAL A 417 19.50 -7.55 -4.78
CA VAL A 417 20.65 -6.68 -4.55
C VAL A 417 21.43 -7.04 -3.28
N ASP A 418 20.74 -7.45 -2.21
CA ASP A 418 21.34 -8.01 -0.98
C ASP A 418 22.13 -9.30 -1.26
N ALA A 419 21.68 -10.10 -2.24
CA ALA A 419 22.35 -11.32 -2.69
C ALA A 419 23.47 -11.07 -3.73
N GLY A 420 23.80 -9.81 -4.05
CA GLY A 420 24.83 -9.47 -5.04
C GLY A 420 24.42 -9.73 -6.50
N ILE A 421 23.12 -9.90 -6.77
CA ILE A 421 22.55 -10.06 -8.11
C ILE A 421 22.13 -8.69 -8.63
N LYS A 422 22.42 -8.37 -9.90
CA LYS A 422 22.11 -7.07 -10.51
C LYS A 422 20.84 -7.14 -11.36
N PRO A 423 19.67 -6.67 -10.90
CA PRO A 423 18.56 -6.34 -11.80
C PRO A 423 19.03 -5.43 -12.94
N LEU A 424 18.66 -5.76 -14.18
CA LEU A 424 18.82 -4.91 -15.36
C LEU A 424 17.49 -4.39 -15.89
N SER A 425 16.42 -5.20 -15.80
CA SER A 425 15.06 -4.74 -16.09
C SER A 425 14.04 -5.33 -15.13
N ILE A 426 13.02 -4.52 -14.87
CA ILE A 426 11.83 -4.90 -14.10
C ILE A 426 10.62 -4.43 -14.91
N VAL A 427 9.81 -5.36 -15.41
CA VAL A 427 8.62 -5.05 -16.22
C VAL A 427 7.37 -5.51 -15.48
N SER A 428 6.50 -4.59 -15.08
CA SER A 428 5.32 -4.84 -14.23
C SER A 428 4.01 -4.51 -14.96
N TYR A 429 3.40 -5.53 -15.58
CA TYR A 429 2.06 -5.44 -16.15
C TYR A 429 0.98 -5.66 -15.07
N ASN A 430 -0.16 -4.97 -15.25
CA ASN A 430 -1.33 -5.09 -14.38
C ASN A 430 -2.60 -4.98 -15.23
N HIS A 431 -3.63 -5.75 -14.89
CA HIS A 431 -4.99 -5.46 -15.34
C HIS A 431 -6.05 -5.77 -14.28
N LEU A 432 -7.10 -4.94 -14.24
CA LEU A 432 -8.19 -5.02 -13.27
C LEU A 432 -9.49 -4.43 -13.85
N GLY A 433 -10.63 -4.88 -13.34
CA GLY A 433 -11.97 -4.54 -13.85
C GLY A 433 -12.86 -3.79 -12.85
N ASN A 434 -12.31 -3.35 -11.72
CA ASN A 434 -13.00 -2.53 -10.72
C ASN A 434 -12.92 -1.03 -11.06
N ASN A 435 -13.50 -0.17 -10.19
CA ASN A 435 -13.55 1.28 -10.46
C ASN A 435 -12.17 1.98 -10.37
N ASP A 436 -11.20 1.45 -9.62
CA ASP A 436 -9.82 1.98 -9.67
C ASP A 436 -9.24 1.74 -11.07
N GLY A 437 -9.38 0.53 -11.63
CA GLY A 437 -9.01 0.25 -13.01
C GLY A 437 -9.72 1.13 -14.03
N TYR A 438 -11.02 1.40 -13.84
CA TYR A 438 -11.79 2.27 -14.74
C TYR A 438 -11.31 3.72 -14.68
N ASN A 439 -11.01 4.24 -13.49
CA ASN A 439 -10.44 5.58 -13.30
C ASN A 439 -9.00 5.68 -13.85
N LEU A 440 -8.16 4.67 -13.58
CA LEU A 440 -6.79 4.56 -14.09
C LEU A 440 -6.69 4.25 -15.60
N SER A 441 -7.81 4.16 -16.32
CA SER A 441 -7.81 4.14 -17.79
C SER A 441 -7.49 5.51 -18.39
N ALA A 442 -7.66 6.60 -17.62
CA ALA A 442 -7.31 7.96 -18.04
C ALA A 442 -5.82 8.26 -17.80
N PRO A 443 -5.08 8.86 -18.76
CA PRO A 443 -3.62 9.01 -18.67
C PRO A 443 -3.10 9.82 -17.47
N GLN A 444 -3.81 10.87 -17.04
CA GLN A 444 -3.35 11.71 -15.93
C GLN A 444 -3.43 10.97 -14.58
N GLN A 445 -4.50 10.22 -14.35
CA GLN A 445 -4.69 9.40 -13.15
C GLN A 445 -3.78 8.15 -13.19
N PHE A 446 -3.55 7.58 -14.38
CA PHE A 446 -2.51 6.56 -14.56
C PHE A 446 -1.13 7.09 -14.16
N ARG A 447 -0.72 8.29 -14.62
CA ARG A 447 0.60 8.86 -14.33
C ARG A 447 0.89 8.98 -12.83
N SER A 448 -0.10 9.35 -12.02
CA SER A 448 0.04 9.33 -10.55
C SER A 448 0.43 7.94 -10.03
N LYS A 449 -0.28 6.90 -10.48
CA LYS A 449 -0.08 5.49 -10.07
C LYS A 449 1.13 4.82 -10.75
N GLU A 450 1.66 5.41 -11.82
CA GLU A 450 2.90 5.03 -12.49
C GLU A 450 4.10 5.46 -11.63
N ILE A 451 4.14 6.75 -11.23
CA ILE A 451 5.20 7.30 -10.36
C ILE A 451 5.33 6.48 -9.07
N SER A 452 4.23 6.26 -8.34
CA SER A 452 4.22 5.51 -7.07
C SER A 452 4.61 4.02 -7.20
N LYS A 453 4.54 3.45 -8.41
CA LYS A 453 4.95 2.06 -8.67
C LYS A 453 6.39 1.90 -9.15
N SER A 454 6.98 2.98 -9.65
CA SER A 454 8.36 3.00 -10.15
C SER A 454 9.35 3.23 -9.01
N SER A 455 9.18 4.29 -8.21
CA SER A 455 10.20 4.75 -7.24
C SER A 455 10.54 3.79 -6.09
N VAL A 456 9.83 2.66 -5.99
CA VAL A 456 9.93 1.66 -4.91
C VAL A 456 11.22 0.81 -4.97
N VAL A 457 12.09 1.03 -5.96
CA VAL A 457 13.38 0.35 -6.12
C VAL A 457 14.57 1.30 -6.06
N ASP A 458 14.34 2.61 -5.97
CA ASP A 458 15.38 3.63 -6.14
C ASP A 458 16.41 3.58 -5.00
N ASP A 459 15.94 3.46 -3.74
CA ASP A 459 16.83 3.28 -2.56
C ASP A 459 17.60 1.95 -2.60
N VAL A 460 17.05 0.94 -3.27
CA VAL A 460 17.70 -0.37 -3.43
C VAL A 460 18.83 -0.26 -4.45
N ILE A 461 18.59 0.39 -5.60
CA ILE A 461 19.61 0.61 -6.65
C ILE A 461 20.73 1.49 -6.11
N ALA A 462 20.39 2.61 -5.47
CA ALA A 462 21.37 3.54 -4.90
C ALA A 462 22.29 2.88 -3.85
N SER A 463 21.77 1.93 -3.07
CA SER A 463 22.50 1.27 -1.98
C SER A 463 23.71 0.42 -2.41
N ASN A 464 23.85 0.06 -3.69
CA ASN A 464 24.89 -0.87 -4.15
C ASN A 464 25.68 -0.36 -5.36
N GLN A 465 26.68 0.48 -5.08
CA GLN A 465 27.61 1.04 -6.08
C GLN A 465 28.55 0.01 -6.72
N ILE A 466 28.63 -1.22 -6.20
CA ILE A 466 29.40 -2.31 -6.83
C ILE A 466 28.62 -2.84 -8.06
N LEU A 467 27.30 -2.98 -7.91
CA LEU A 467 26.42 -3.42 -9.00
C LEU A 467 26.02 -2.25 -9.93
N PHE A 468 25.77 -1.06 -9.39
CA PHE A 468 25.23 0.09 -10.11
C PHE A 468 26.21 1.27 -10.07
N ASN A 469 26.98 1.46 -11.15
CA ASN A 469 27.91 2.58 -11.28
C ASN A 469 28.12 2.95 -12.76
N LYS A 470 28.91 3.99 -13.01
CA LYS A 470 29.13 4.58 -14.34
C LYS A 470 29.86 3.67 -15.33
N GLU A 471 30.56 2.64 -14.87
CA GLU A 471 31.31 1.71 -15.75
C GLU A 471 30.44 0.55 -16.23
N VAL A 472 29.69 -0.08 -15.32
CA VAL A 472 28.80 -1.22 -15.63
C VAL A 472 27.34 -0.84 -15.85
N GLY A 473 27.02 0.46 -15.84
CA GLY A 473 25.67 1.01 -15.93
C GLY A 473 24.98 1.14 -14.56
N ASP A 474 24.40 2.31 -14.32
CA ASP A 474 23.80 2.77 -13.06
C ASP A 474 22.25 2.73 -13.07
N LYS A 475 21.64 2.09 -14.07
CA LYS A 475 20.19 2.11 -14.33
C LYS A 475 19.59 0.71 -14.43
N VAL A 476 18.28 0.65 -14.20
CA VAL A 476 17.41 -0.50 -14.39
C VAL A 476 16.27 -0.07 -15.30
N ASP A 477 16.02 -0.81 -16.38
CA ASP A 477 14.89 -0.56 -17.28
C ASP A 477 13.58 -0.92 -16.58
N HIS A 478 12.92 0.08 -15.98
CA HIS A 478 11.69 -0.08 -15.21
C HIS A 478 10.46 0.32 -16.02
N CYS A 479 9.53 -0.60 -16.24
CA CYS A 479 8.30 -0.35 -16.98
C CYS A 479 7.07 -0.75 -16.15
N ILE A 480 6.11 0.17 -16.02
CA ILE A 480 4.84 -0.05 -15.31
C ILE A 480 3.70 0.04 -16.33
N VAL A 481 2.82 -0.95 -16.37
CA VAL A 481 1.60 -0.92 -17.20
C VAL A 481 0.39 -1.26 -16.35
N ILE A 482 -0.69 -0.50 -16.52
CA ILE A 482 -2.03 -0.79 -15.98
C ILE A 482 -3.03 -0.71 -17.14
N LYS A 483 -3.95 -1.69 -17.21
CA LYS A 483 -5.06 -1.70 -18.19
C LYS A 483 -6.39 -2.03 -17.51
N TYR A 484 -7.45 -1.36 -17.95
CA TYR A 484 -8.82 -1.70 -17.55
C TYR A 484 -9.32 -2.91 -18.32
N VAL A 485 -9.71 -3.97 -17.61
CA VAL A 485 -10.24 -5.22 -18.17
C VAL A 485 -11.47 -5.61 -17.33
N PRO A 486 -12.70 -5.21 -17.72
CA PRO A 486 -13.90 -5.40 -16.90
C PRO A 486 -14.12 -6.83 -16.39
N ALA A 487 -13.75 -7.83 -17.21
CA ALA A 487 -14.04 -9.24 -16.97
C ALA A 487 -13.42 -9.84 -15.70
N VAL A 488 -12.35 -9.25 -15.15
CA VAL A 488 -11.71 -9.76 -13.91
C VAL A 488 -12.29 -9.12 -12.63
N GLY A 489 -13.03 -8.01 -12.74
CA GLY A 489 -13.56 -7.29 -11.59
C GLY A 489 -12.45 -6.85 -10.62
N ASP A 490 -12.62 -7.15 -9.33
CA ASP A 490 -11.63 -6.84 -8.29
C ASP A 490 -10.41 -7.79 -8.26
N ASN A 491 -10.44 -8.88 -9.05
CA ASN A 491 -9.34 -9.83 -9.20
C ASN A 491 -8.26 -9.24 -10.11
N LYS A 492 -7.55 -8.24 -9.60
CA LYS A 492 -6.41 -7.62 -10.27
C LYS A 492 -5.34 -8.68 -10.57
N VAL A 493 -5.06 -8.90 -11.85
CA VAL A 493 -3.92 -9.71 -12.29
C VAL A 493 -2.67 -8.83 -12.36
N ALA A 494 -1.57 -9.30 -11.83
CA ALA A 494 -0.24 -8.70 -11.96
C ALA A 494 0.74 -9.72 -12.55
N MET A 495 1.52 -9.28 -13.53
CA MET A 495 2.55 -10.06 -14.20
C MET A 495 3.83 -9.26 -14.19
N ASP A 496 4.87 -9.80 -13.56
CA ASP A 496 6.15 -9.13 -13.37
C ASP A 496 7.29 -9.99 -13.92
N GLU A 497 8.20 -9.38 -14.66
CA GLU A 497 9.43 -10.01 -15.14
C GLU A 497 10.65 -9.25 -14.61
N TYR A 498 11.56 -9.96 -13.95
CA TYR A 498 12.84 -9.45 -13.45
C TYR A 498 13.95 -10.11 -14.25
N HIS A 499 14.64 -9.33 -15.09
CA HIS A 499 15.83 -9.77 -15.82
C HIS A 499 17.07 -9.24 -15.10
N SER A 500 17.98 -10.13 -14.71
CA SER A 500 19.16 -9.81 -13.90
C SER A 500 20.45 -10.41 -14.44
N GLU A 501 21.57 -9.76 -14.15
CA GLU A 501 22.93 -10.25 -14.42
C GLU A 501 23.50 -11.04 -13.23
N LEU A 502 24.26 -12.08 -13.56
CA LEU A 502 25.04 -12.92 -12.65
C LEU A 502 26.53 -12.91 -13.07
N MET A 503 27.38 -13.54 -12.27
CA MET A 503 28.81 -13.71 -12.57
C MET A 503 29.07 -14.23 -14.00
N MET A 504 30.18 -13.80 -14.59
CA MET A 504 30.67 -14.25 -15.91
C MET A 504 29.66 -14.10 -17.07
N GLY A 505 28.78 -13.08 -17.00
CA GLY A 505 27.77 -12.81 -18.03
C GLY A 505 26.53 -13.72 -17.96
N GLY A 506 26.39 -14.50 -16.87
CA GLY A 506 25.19 -15.30 -16.61
C GLY A 506 23.93 -14.43 -16.47
N ARG A 507 22.76 -15.02 -16.68
CA ARG A 507 21.46 -14.34 -16.60
C ARG A 507 20.51 -15.06 -15.65
N ASN A 508 19.71 -14.29 -14.91
CA ASN A 508 18.61 -14.78 -14.11
C ASN A 508 17.31 -14.11 -14.56
N ASN A 509 16.28 -14.91 -14.79
CA ASN A 509 14.94 -14.45 -15.16
C ASN A 509 13.95 -14.94 -14.09
N ILE A 510 13.22 -14.02 -13.46
CA ILE A 510 12.12 -14.36 -12.56
C ILE A 510 10.83 -13.80 -13.14
N ALA A 511 9.97 -14.69 -13.66
CA ALA A 511 8.62 -14.36 -14.10
C ALA A 511 7.63 -14.70 -12.97
N ILE A 512 6.81 -13.72 -12.58
CA ILE A 512 5.84 -13.81 -11.50
C ILE A 512 4.45 -13.52 -12.06
N HIS A 513 3.49 -14.40 -11.78
CA HIS A 513 2.08 -14.17 -12.05
C HIS A 513 1.29 -14.22 -10.73
N THR A 514 0.61 -13.13 -10.40
CA THR A 514 -0.22 -13.01 -9.19
C THR A 514 -1.65 -12.61 -9.55
N VAL A 515 -2.61 -13.24 -8.87
CA VAL A 515 -4.00 -12.77 -8.84
C VAL A 515 -4.25 -12.21 -7.46
N CYS A 516 -4.65 -10.95 -7.41
CA CYS A 516 -4.90 -10.20 -6.18
C CYS A 516 -6.37 -9.78 -6.14
N GLU A 517 -7.12 -10.25 -5.16
CA GLU A 517 -8.37 -9.61 -4.73
C GLU A 517 -7.98 -8.28 -4.06
N ASP A 518 -7.87 -7.20 -4.84
CA ASP A 518 -7.10 -6.02 -4.43
C ASP A 518 -7.72 -5.30 -3.22
N SER A 519 -9.06 -5.30 -3.12
CA SER A 519 -9.77 -4.75 -1.96
C SER A 519 -9.63 -5.62 -0.70
N ILE A 520 -9.48 -6.94 -0.84
CA ILE A 520 -9.16 -7.85 0.27
C ILE A 520 -7.73 -7.63 0.76
N LEU A 521 -6.80 -7.25 -0.14
CA LEU A 521 -5.45 -6.84 0.25
C LEU A 521 -5.38 -5.40 0.78
N ALA A 522 -6.29 -4.50 0.38
CA ALA A 522 -6.26 -3.08 0.77
C ALA A 522 -7.04 -2.77 2.06
N ALA A 523 -8.19 -3.41 2.32
CA ALA A 523 -8.96 -3.15 3.53
C ALA A 523 -8.16 -3.42 4.85
N PRO A 524 -7.33 -4.47 4.98
CA PRO A 524 -6.50 -4.68 6.17
C PRO A 524 -5.38 -3.64 6.34
N LEU A 525 -4.91 -3.03 5.26
CA LEU A 525 -3.92 -1.93 5.29
C LEU A 525 -4.53 -0.65 5.89
N ILE A 526 -5.80 -0.36 5.61
CA ILE A 526 -6.51 0.77 6.21
C ILE A 526 -6.63 0.58 7.74
N ILE A 527 -6.90 -0.65 8.20
CA ILE A 527 -6.91 -0.98 9.63
C ILE A 527 -5.53 -0.70 10.24
N ASP A 528 -4.47 -1.30 9.68
CA ASP A 528 -3.12 -1.17 10.21
C ASP A 528 -2.65 0.30 10.28
N LEU A 529 -2.86 1.07 9.21
CA LEU A 529 -2.47 2.47 9.12
C LEU A 529 -3.09 3.32 10.24
N VAL A 530 -4.40 3.16 10.48
CA VAL A 530 -5.13 3.91 11.52
C VAL A 530 -4.76 3.42 12.92
N VAL A 531 -4.65 2.09 13.12
CA VAL A 531 -4.31 1.49 14.41
C VAL A 531 -2.88 1.84 14.85
N VAL A 532 -1.94 1.98 13.92
CA VAL A 532 -0.56 2.42 14.21
C VAL A 532 -0.48 3.94 14.38
N ALA A 533 -1.14 4.74 13.52
CA ALA A 533 -1.17 6.19 13.69
C ALA A 533 -1.83 6.60 15.03
N GLU A 534 -2.82 5.84 15.51
CA GLU A 534 -3.44 6.06 16.82
C GLU A 534 -2.44 5.83 17.96
N LEU A 535 -1.71 4.70 17.95
CA LEU A 535 -0.68 4.41 18.95
C LEU A 535 0.42 5.48 18.97
N PHE A 536 0.91 5.92 17.81
CA PHE A 536 1.89 7.02 17.76
C PHE A 536 1.32 8.34 18.31
N GLY A 537 0.01 8.56 18.15
CA GLY A 537 -0.76 9.60 18.86
C GLY A 537 -1.00 9.35 20.37
N ARG A 538 -0.28 8.42 20.99
CA ARG A 538 -0.20 8.19 22.45
C ARG A 538 1.23 8.04 22.98
N VAL A 539 2.23 8.14 22.09
CA VAL A 539 3.64 8.07 22.48
C VAL A 539 4.25 9.46 22.45
N GLN A 540 4.82 9.87 23.57
CA GLN A 540 5.68 11.04 23.71
C GLN A 540 7.10 10.61 24.02
N PHE A 541 8.09 11.48 23.81
CA PHE A 541 9.46 11.24 24.24
C PHE A 541 10.11 12.48 24.86
N LYS A 542 11.08 12.24 25.73
CA LYS A 542 12.11 13.20 26.17
C LYS A 542 13.43 12.80 25.55
N ARG A 543 14.28 13.79 25.27
CA ARG A 543 15.71 13.63 25.01
C ARG A 543 16.47 13.84 26.31
N GLU A 544 17.66 13.25 26.42
CA GLU A 544 18.60 13.56 27.50
C GLU A 544 18.83 15.08 27.61
N GLY A 545 18.69 15.62 28.82
CA GLY A 545 18.77 17.06 29.09
C GLY A 545 17.52 17.90 28.75
N SER A 546 16.43 17.31 28.26
CA SER A 546 15.16 18.00 28.03
C SER A 546 14.09 17.63 29.06
N ASP A 547 13.43 18.65 29.61
CA ASP A 547 12.29 18.47 30.51
C ASP A 547 10.91 18.49 29.85
N GLU A 548 10.84 18.77 28.55
CA GLU A 548 9.59 18.81 27.79
C GLU A 548 9.31 17.49 27.05
N TRP A 549 8.03 17.07 27.05
CA TRP A 549 7.56 15.89 26.33
C TRP A 549 7.23 16.24 24.87
N GLU A 550 8.10 15.83 23.94
CA GLU A 550 7.90 15.96 22.50
C GLU A 550 6.96 14.87 21.96
N GLY A 551 6.24 15.18 20.88
CA GLY A 551 5.60 14.18 20.01
C GLY A 551 6.49 13.84 18.81
N PHE A 552 6.12 12.80 18.05
CA PHE A 552 6.79 12.50 16.78
C PHE A 552 6.63 13.62 15.74
N HIS A 553 7.43 13.56 14.68
CA HIS A 553 7.33 14.46 13.54
C HIS A 553 5.97 14.29 12.83
N SER A 554 5.39 15.39 12.32
CA SER A 554 4.09 15.39 11.63
C SER A 554 4.01 14.41 10.46
N VAL A 555 5.12 14.21 9.73
CA VAL A 555 5.24 13.14 8.74
C VAL A 555 5.51 11.79 9.43
N LEU A 556 4.50 10.93 9.54
CA LEU A 556 4.61 9.59 10.15
C LEU A 556 5.25 8.56 9.21
N SER A 557 6.56 8.69 8.97
CA SER A 557 7.33 7.76 8.13
C SER A 557 7.31 6.29 8.62
N VAL A 558 6.94 6.02 9.87
CA VAL A 558 6.71 4.64 10.37
C VAL A 558 5.60 3.91 9.60
N LEU A 559 4.68 4.63 8.95
CA LEU A 559 3.60 4.07 8.13
C LEU A 559 4.08 3.51 6.77
N SER A 560 5.36 3.70 6.41
CA SER A 560 5.94 3.31 5.11
C SER A 560 5.73 1.85 4.72
N TYR A 561 5.58 0.93 5.68
CA TYR A 561 5.32 -0.49 5.40
C TYR A 561 4.05 -0.72 4.56
N TRP A 562 3.01 0.09 4.74
CA TRP A 562 1.71 -0.05 4.07
C TRP A 562 1.54 0.88 2.85
N LEU A 563 2.58 1.64 2.48
CA LEU A 563 2.52 2.73 1.50
C LEU A 563 3.59 2.55 0.40
N LYS A 564 3.28 2.91 -0.86
CA LYS A 564 4.16 2.64 -2.01
C LYS A 564 5.23 3.70 -2.22
N ALA A 565 4.86 4.97 -2.05
CA ALA A 565 5.75 6.12 -2.17
C ALA A 565 5.70 6.89 -0.85
N PRO A 566 6.51 6.52 0.16
CA PRO A 566 6.38 7.10 1.49
C PRO A 566 6.72 8.59 1.50
N ILE A 567 5.80 9.41 2.05
CA ILE A 567 6.14 10.77 2.42
C ILE A 567 7.20 10.76 3.53
N HIS A 568 8.17 11.65 3.36
CA HIS A 568 9.38 11.76 4.17
C HIS A 568 9.57 13.23 4.55
N ARG A 569 10.42 13.49 5.54
CA ARG A 569 10.73 14.86 5.96
C ARG A 569 11.58 15.55 4.90
N ARG A 570 11.43 16.86 4.77
CA ARG A 570 12.17 17.65 3.77
C ARG A 570 13.69 17.51 3.96
N GLY A 571 14.36 16.89 2.99
CA GLY A 571 15.81 16.63 3.02
C GLY A 571 16.21 15.22 3.49
N GLU A 572 15.26 14.35 3.80
CA GLU A 572 15.46 12.90 4.01
C GLU A 572 15.04 12.14 2.74
N GLU A 573 15.48 10.89 2.57
CA GLU A 573 15.11 10.02 1.44
C GLU A 573 14.17 8.87 1.87
N PRO A 574 13.23 8.42 1.01
CA PRO A 574 12.31 7.34 1.35
C PRO A 574 12.97 5.95 1.26
N ILE A 575 12.93 5.20 2.36
CA ILE A 575 13.37 3.80 2.41
C ILE A 575 12.20 2.90 2.00
N ASN A 576 12.27 2.18 0.87
CA ASN A 576 11.14 1.39 0.35
C ASN A 576 11.16 -0.10 0.72
N GLY A 577 12.35 -0.66 0.96
CA GLY A 577 12.51 -2.11 1.18
C GLY A 577 11.71 -2.62 2.38
N LEU A 578 10.76 -3.54 2.12
CA LEU A 578 9.66 -3.86 3.05
C LEU A 578 10.12 -4.40 4.40
N ASN A 579 11.19 -5.21 4.40
CA ASN A 579 11.74 -5.80 5.61
C ASN A 579 12.42 -4.74 6.50
N LYS A 580 13.10 -3.75 5.91
CA LYS A 580 13.67 -2.58 6.62
C LYS A 580 12.57 -1.80 7.33
N GLN A 581 11.45 -1.55 6.63
CA GLN A 581 10.28 -0.85 7.15
C GLN A 581 9.61 -1.62 8.31
N ARG A 582 9.43 -2.95 8.18
CA ARG A 582 8.86 -3.78 9.26
C ARG A 582 9.77 -3.84 10.49
N MET A 583 11.08 -3.97 10.28
CA MET A 583 12.07 -3.99 11.35
C MET A 583 12.10 -2.67 12.14
N ALA A 584 11.98 -1.52 11.46
CA ALA A 584 11.90 -0.22 12.13
C ALA A 584 10.66 -0.13 13.04
N LEU A 585 9.49 -0.54 12.53
CA LEU A 585 8.24 -0.62 13.29
C LEU A 585 8.36 -1.56 14.51
N GLU A 586 8.88 -2.77 14.34
CA GLU A 586 9.07 -3.74 15.44
C GLU A 586 10.06 -3.24 16.50
N ASN A 587 11.17 -2.62 16.08
CA ASN A 587 12.17 -2.10 17.01
C ASN A 587 11.69 -0.85 17.76
N LEU A 588 10.84 0.00 17.17
CA LEU A 588 10.17 1.08 17.89
C LEU A 588 9.23 0.55 18.98
N PHE A 589 8.41 -0.47 18.67
CA PHE A 589 7.53 -1.11 19.65
C PHE A 589 8.31 -1.77 20.80
N ARG A 590 9.51 -2.29 20.51
CA ARG A 590 10.44 -2.82 21.52
C ARG A 590 11.06 -1.70 22.37
N ALA A 591 11.46 -0.58 21.76
CA ALA A 591 11.99 0.59 22.48
C ALA A 591 10.96 1.20 23.45
N PHE A 592 9.68 1.25 23.08
CA PHE A 592 8.55 1.67 23.94
C PHE A 592 8.29 0.71 25.13
N LEU A 593 8.99 -0.41 25.20
CA LEU A 593 9.00 -1.38 26.31
C LEU A 593 10.40 -1.53 26.95
N GLY A 594 11.34 -0.62 26.66
CA GLY A 594 12.71 -0.65 27.20
C GLY A 594 13.59 -1.78 26.65
N MET A 595 13.16 -2.46 25.58
CA MET A 595 13.86 -3.57 24.96
C MET A 595 14.76 -3.10 23.81
N GLY A 596 15.98 -3.64 23.73
CA GLY A 596 16.87 -3.44 22.58
C GLY A 596 16.30 -4.03 21.27
N PRO A 597 16.82 -3.60 20.10
CA PRO A 597 16.38 -4.09 18.80
C PRO A 597 16.63 -5.60 18.63
N ASN A 598 15.84 -6.27 17.79
CA ASN A 598 16.18 -7.65 17.42
C ASN A 598 17.40 -7.65 16.48
N ASN A 599 18.44 -8.38 16.86
CA ASN A 599 19.74 -8.41 16.17
C ASN A 599 20.06 -9.75 15.48
N GLU A 600 19.26 -10.80 15.74
CA GLU A 600 19.45 -12.17 15.20
C GLU A 600 20.88 -12.77 15.35
N MET A 601 21.72 -12.23 16.24
CA MET A 601 23.08 -12.73 16.48
C MET A 601 23.07 -14.12 17.10
N ARG A 602 22.08 -14.43 17.97
CA ARG A 602 21.89 -15.73 18.63
C ARG A 602 23.18 -16.27 19.26
N LEU A 603 23.88 -15.43 20.01
CA LEU A 603 25.18 -15.75 20.59
C LEU A 603 25.10 -16.93 21.56
N GLU A 604 23.94 -17.10 22.21
CA GLU A 604 23.56 -18.22 23.07
C GLU A 604 23.61 -19.59 22.35
N SER A 605 23.65 -19.60 21.01
CA SER A 605 23.79 -20.80 20.18
C SER A 605 24.97 -20.73 19.19
N ARG A 606 25.84 -19.72 19.31
CA ARG A 606 27.02 -19.51 18.42
C ARG A 606 28.34 -19.33 19.17
N MET A 607 28.29 -19.00 20.46
CA MET A 607 29.43 -19.09 21.38
C MET A 607 29.48 -20.51 21.97
N ALA A 608 30.66 -20.89 22.47
CA ALA A 608 30.98 -22.24 22.98
C ALA A 608 30.93 -22.30 24.51
#